data_AF-A0A7C9JF10-F1
#
_entry.id   AF-A0A7C9JF10-F1
#
_cell.length_a   1.000
_cell.length_b   1.000
_cell.length_c   1.000
_cell.angle_alpha   90.00
_cell.angle_beta   90.00
_cell.angle_gamma   90.00
#
_symmetry.space_group_name_H-M   'P 1'
#
loop_
_entity.id
_entity.type
_entity.pdbx_description
1 polymer ?
#
loop_
_entity_poly.entity_id
_entity_poly.type
_entity_poly.pdbx_seq_one_letter_code
_entity_poly.pdbx_strand_id
1 'polypeptide(L)' 'MAIMRFGIFVDIGGVDGMVSAANASSRRFERFEDLVQVGQEVTVTVLDVDLDRLRISLSLIAWAG' A
#
# COMPACT_ATOMS: atom_id res chain seq x y z
N MET A 1 -3.47 -8.86 3.79
CA MET A 1 -3.03 -7.50 4.17
C MET A 1 -2.45 -7.49 5.57
N ALA A 2 -1.31 -6.83 5.77
CA ALA A 2 -0.68 -6.60 7.06
C ALA A 2 -0.34 -5.10 7.23
N ILE A 3 -0.47 -4.57 8.45
CA ILE A 3 -0.21 -3.17 8.76
C ILE A 3 1.03 -3.10 9.65
N MET A 4 2.01 -2.26 9.26
CA MET A 4 3.25 -2.03 10.01
C MET A 4 3.47 -0.54 10.20
N ARG A 5 4.34 -0.16 11.15
CA ARG A 5 4.65 1.24 11.46
C ARG A 5 5.17 2.05 10.26
N PHE A 6 5.74 1.38 9.26
CA PHE A 6 6.36 2.02 8.10
C PHE A 6 5.61 1.79 6.78
N GLY A 7 4.51 1.03 6.78
CA GLY A 7 3.74 0.78 5.57
C GLY A 7 2.64 -0.26 5.73
N ILE A 8 1.82 -0.39 4.69
CA ILE A 8 0.77 -1.40 4.57
C ILE A 8 1.20 -2.40 3.49
N PHE A 9 1.20 -3.68 3.83
CA PHE A 9 1.49 -4.77 2.90
C PHE A 9 0.19 -5.38 2.40
N VAL A 10 0.05 -5.47 1.09
CA VAL A 10 -1.15 -5.94 0.40
C VAL A 10 -0.77 -7.14 -0.45
N ASP A 11 -1.46 -8.27 -0.25
CA ASP A 11 -1.34 -9.42 -1.14
C ASP A 11 -2.09 -9.10 -2.43
N ILE A 12 -1.41 -9.28 -3.56
CA ILE A 12 -1.96 -9.05 -4.89
C ILE A 12 -1.89 -10.32 -5.76
N GLY A 13 -2.36 -11.44 -5.21
CA GLY A 13 -2.38 -12.73 -5.91
C GLY A 13 -1.11 -13.54 -5.66
N GLY A 14 -0.66 -13.59 -4.41
CA GLY A 14 0.51 -14.38 -3.99
C GLY A 14 1.85 -13.65 -4.01
N VAL A 15 1.83 -12.33 -4.25
CA VAL A 15 2.99 -11.44 -4.07
C VAL A 15 2.58 -10.31 -3.14
N ASP A 16 3.45 -9.98 -2.18
CA ASP A 16 3.25 -8.83 -1.29
C ASP A 16 3.74 -7.54 -1.94
N GLY A 17 2.83 -6.59 -2.14
CA GLY A 17 3.16 -5.20 -2.47
C GLY A 17 3.12 -4.31 -1.24
N MET A 18 3.85 -3.19 -1.27
CA MET A 18 3.95 -2.26 -0.14
C MET A 18 3.40 -0.88 -0.50
N VAL A 19 2.49 -0.37 0.32
CA VAL A 19 2.04 1.03 0.34
C VAL A 19 2.82 1.78 1.40
N SER A 20 3.55 2.82 1.01
CA SER A 20 4.27 3.71 1.93
C SER A 20 3.33 4.75 2.56
N ALA A 21 3.79 5.45 3.61
CA ALA A 21 3.03 6.53 4.22
C ALA A 21 2.60 7.62 3.21
N ALA A 22 3.49 8.00 2.28
CA ALA A 22 3.23 9.01 1.27
C ALA A 22 2.15 8.60 0.26
N ASN A 23 1.96 7.29 0.07
CA ASN A 23 1.03 6.73 -0.92
C ASN A 23 -0.24 6.16 -0.27
N ALA A 24 -0.37 6.22 1.05
CA ALA A 24 -1.52 5.71 1.77
C ALA A 24 -2.70 6.69 1.82
N SER A 25 -2.42 8.00 1.83
CA SER A 25 -3.46 9.04 1.88
C SER A 25 -2.93 10.38 1.36
N SER A 26 -3.81 11.17 0.73
CA SER A 26 -3.56 12.56 0.37
C SER A 26 -3.83 13.54 1.53
N ARG A 27 -4.42 13.05 2.62
CA ARG A 27 -4.71 13.79 3.84
C ARG A 27 -3.75 13.36 4.95
N ARG A 28 -3.50 14.25 5.91
CA ARG A 28 -2.73 13.92 7.11
C ARG A 28 -3.46 12.83 7.91
N PHE A 29 -2.70 11.84 8.37
CA PHE A 29 -3.12 10.78 9.27
C PHE A 29 -1.98 10.45 10.25
N GLU A 30 -2.28 9.78 11.36
CA GLU A 30 -1.28 9.40 12.36
C GLU A 30 -0.94 7.91 12.32
N ARG A 31 -1.93 7.06 12.05
CA ARG A 31 -1.76 5.60 12.03
C ARG A 31 -2.40 5.01 10.78
N PHE A 32 -1.78 3.96 10.22
CA PHE A 32 -2.30 3.29 9.02
C PHE A 32 -3.62 2.57 9.29
N GLU A 33 -3.84 2.14 10.53
CA GLU A 33 -5.08 1.52 11.01
C GLU A 33 -6.27 2.47 10.96
N ASP A 34 -6.04 3.79 10.88
CA ASP A 34 -7.10 4.78 10.68
C ASP A 34 -7.56 4.84 9.20
N LEU A 35 -6.77 4.27 8.28
CA LEU A 35 -7.05 4.26 6.84
C LEU A 35 -7.62 2.93 6.36
N VAL A 36 -7.15 1.80 6.91
CA VAL A 36 -7.50 0.45 6.47
C VAL A 36 -7.52 -0.55 7.63
N GLN A 37 -8.22 -1.68 7.45
CA GLN A 37 -8.34 -2.75 8.45
C GLN A 37 -7.87 -4.09 7.92
N VAL A 38 -7.16 -4.89 8.72
CA VAL A 38 -6.73 -6.25 8.31
C VAL A 38 -7.91 -7.06 7.76
N GLY A 39 -7.72 -7.65 6.57
CA GLY A 39 -8.77 -8.40 5.86
C GLY A 39 -9.66 -7.56 4.94
N GLN A 40 -9.55 -6.24 4.98
CA GLN A 40 -10.24 -5.35 4.04
C GLN A 40 -9.66 -5.51 2.63
N GLU A 41 -10.55 -5.73 1.66
CA GLU A 41 -10.21 -5.62 0.25
C GLU A 41 -10.08 -4.15 -0.14
N VAL A 42 -8.99 -3.82 -0.84
CA VAL A 42 -8.67 -2.45 -1.24
C VAL A 42 -8.26 -2.43 -2.71
N THR A 43 -8.65 -1.36 -3.42
CA THR A 43 -8.12 -1.08 -4.74
C THR A 43 -6.84 -0.29 -4.61
N VAL A 44 -5.80 -0.73 -5.30
CA VAL A 44 -4.48 -0.08 -5.31
C VAL A 44 -4.03 0.21 -6.73
N THR A 45 -3.17 1.21 -6.87
CA THR A 45 -2.43 1.50 -8.10
C THR A 45 -1.01 0.97 -7.98
N VAL A 46 -0.52 0.25 -9.00
CA VAL A 46 0.89 -0.14 -9.10
C VAL A 46 1.70 1.07 -9.53
N LEU A 47 2.69 1.46 -8.73
CA LEU A 47 3.58 2.59 -9.02
C LEU A 47 4.89 2.13 -9.67
N ASP A 48 5.44 1.02 -9.18
CA ASP A 48 6.74 0.50 -9.62
C ASP A 48 6.84 -1.00 -9.33
N VAL A 49 7.61 -1.70 -10.17
CA VAL A 49 7.86 -3.15 -10.05
C VAL A 49 9.36 -3.39 -10.17
N ASP A 50 9.96 -3.87 -9.07
CA ASP A 50 11.37 -4.26 -9.00
C ASP A 50 11.45 -5.79 -8.90
N LEU A 51 11.69 -6.45 -10.03
CA LEU A 51 11.71 -7.91 -10.13
C LEU A 51 12.96 -8.52 -9.50
N ASP A 52 14.10 -7.83 -9.55
CA ASP A 52 15.36 -8.32 -8.96
C ASP A 52 15.24 -8.44 -7.44
N ARG A 53 14.49 -7.50 -6.83
CA ARG A 53 14.26 -7.47 -5.38
C ARG A 53 12.90 -8.04 -4.98
N LEU A 54 12.11 -8.52 -5.94
CA LEU A 54 10.75 -9.05 -5.77
C LEU A 54 9.85 -8.10 -4.97
N ARG A 55 9.84 -6.82 -5.33
CA ARG A 55 9.09 -5.78 -4.63
C ARG A 55 8.17 -5.02 -5.57
N ILE A 56 6.94 -4.80 -5.11
CA ILE A 56 5.94 -4.01 -5.83
C ILE A 56 5.57 -2.80 -4.97
N SER A 57 5.73 -1.60 -5.52
CA SER A 57 5.33 -0.35 -4.86
C SER A 57 3.89 -0.02 -5.22
N LEU A 58 3.06 0.23 -4.21
CA LEU A 58 1.62 0.44 -4.37
C LEU A 58 1.17 1.80 -3.82
N SER A 59 -0.01 2.23 -4.27
CA SER A 59 -0.71 3.43 -3.79
C SER A 59 -2.18 3.13 -3.49
N LEU A 60 -2.68 3.63 -2.36
CA LEU A 60 -4.12 3.64 -2.02
C LEU A 60 -4.84 4.89 -2.54
N ILE A 61 -4.08 5.92 -2.90
CA ILE A 61 -4.62 7.09 -3.58
C ILE A 61 -4.48 6.94 -5.10
N ALA A 62 -5.50 7.40 -5.82
CA ALA A 62 -5.37 7.58 -7.25
C ALA A 62 -4.34 8.69 -7.52
N TRP A 63 -3.29 8.37 -8.26
CA TRP A 63 -2.40 9.40 -8.79
C TRP A 63 -3.20 10.20 -9.83
N ALA A 64 -3.47 11.47 -9.53
CA ALA A 64 -3.82 12.43 -10.55
C ALA A 64 -2.52 12.71 -11.31
N GLY A 65 -2.46 12.29 -12.58
CA GLY A 65 -1.27 12.41 -13.42
C GLY A 65 -0.69 13.81 -13.51
#